data_AF-A0A847JMB2-F1
#
_entry.id   AF-A0A847JMB2-F1
#
_cell.length_a   1.000
_cell.length_b   1.000
_cell.length_c   1.000
_cell.angle_alpha   90.00
_cell.angle_beta   90.00
_cell.angle_gamma   90.00
#
_symmetry.space_group_name_H-M   'P 1'
#
loop_
_entity.id
_entity.type
_entity.pdbx_description
1 polymer ?
#
loop_
_entity_poly.entity_id
_entity_poly.type
_entity_poly.pdbx_seq_one_letter_code
_entity_poly.pdbx_strand_id
1 'polypeptide(L)'
;ELLMVDLDKVDIKDGAVLLNGAPSHISWEQLVEAMSASRQDLSAHGFYATPTLEYDMKTERGKPFAYHVYGAALAEASIDVLRGTCTIDRVTIVHDIGESIDQSVDIGQIEGALAQGLGWALLEDLRFEPNGKPISDTLSTYKVPDIGFMPPGIDIEFLPGIDNPFAPYNSKAVGEPPLQYGRAGYFAVLEAIRAATGKALEYYDLPLIPEKITKLLVLEQDNNKRATANRIRTKA
;
A
#
# COMPACT_ATOMS: atom_id res chain seq x y z
N GLU A 1 45.43 -5.13 16.27
CA GLU A 1 46.69 -4.68 16.92
C GLU A 1 46.42 -3.90 18.22
N LEU A 2 45.71 -2.77 18.18
CA LEU A 2 45.38 -1.95 19.38
C LEU A 2 44.77 -2.73 20.54
N LEU A 3 43.90 -3.71 20.23
CA LEU A 3 43.19 -4.50 21.21
C LEU A 3 43.91 -5.81 21.60
N MET A 4 45.05 -6.13 20.96
CA MET A 4 45.84 -7.35 21.18
C MET A 4 45.03 -8.67 21.15
N VAL A 5 43.97 -8.70 20.34
CA VAL A 5 43.15 -9.90 20.09
C VAL A 5 43.00 -10.15 18.59
N ASP A 6 42.55 -11.36 18.26
CA ASP A 6 42.14 -11.74 16.91
C ASP A 6 40.86 -10.99 16.50
N LEU A 7 40.70 -10.72 15.18
CA LEU A 7 39.57 -9.93 14.65
C LEU A 7 38.21 -10.58 14.87
N ASP A 8 38.14 -11.92 14.88
CA ASP A 8 36.91 -12.68 15.16
C ASP A 8 36.39 -12.50 16.60
N LYS A 9 37.23 -11.95 17.50
CA LYS A 9 36.87 -11.64 18.88
C LYS A 9 36.44 -10.19 19.08
N VAL A 10 36.54 -9.34 18.04
CA VAL A 10 36.19 -7.93 18.08
C VAL A 10 34.81 -7.74 17.47
N ASP A 11 33.96 -6.99 18.16
CA ASP A 11 32.64 -6.60 17.66
C ASP A 11 32.39 -5.10 17.94
N ILE A 12 31.50 -4.48 17.18
CA ILE A 12 31.08 -3.08 17.39
C ILE A 12 29.57 -3.05 17.48
N LYS A 13 29.06 -2.69 18.66
CA LYS A 13 27.63 -2.70 18.93
C LYS A 13 27.25 -1.54 19.84
N ASP A 14 26.15 -0.87 19.53
CA ASP A 14 25.59 0.23 20.34
C ASP A 14 26.61 1.33 20.68
N GLY A 15 27.51 1.63 19.73
CA GLY A 15 28.59 2.62 19.90
C GLY A 15 29.74 2.16 20.79
N ALA A 16 29.82 0.88 21.16
CA ALA A 16 30.90 0.30 21.95
C ALA A 16 31.73 -0.68 21.13
N VAL A 17 33.04 -0.71 21.38
CA VAL A 17 33.96 -1.74 20.91
C VAL A 17 33.96 -2.87 21.92
N LEU A 18 33.65 -4.09 21.49
CA LEU A 18 33.52 -5.28 22.33
C LEU A 18 34.65 -6.28 22.05
N LEU A 19 35.05 -7.00 23.09
CA LEU A 19 35.97 -8.14 23.07
C LEU A 19 35.28 -9.36 23.65
N ASN A 20 35.02 -10.38 22.84
CA ASN A 20 34.24 -11.57 23.23
C ASN A 20 32.90 -11.20 23.91
N GLY A 21 32.22 -10.17 23.39
CA GLY A 21 30.94 -9.69 23.91
C GLY A 21 31.00 -8.79 25.15
N ALA A 22 32.18 -8.54 25.71
CA ALA A 22 32.36 -7.60 26.82
C ALA A 22 32.95 -6.26 26.34
N PRO A 23 32.62 -5.11 26.96
CA PRO A 23 33.22 -3.83 26.59
C PRO A 23 34.74 -3.86 26.63
N SER A 24 35.36 -3.33 25.58
CA SER A 24 36.81 -3.18 25.51
C SER A 24 37.30 -2.01 26.36
N HIS A 25 38.61 -1.89 26.52
CA HIS A 25 39.24 -0.75 27.18
C HIS A 25 39.35 0.50 26.29
N ILE A 26 38.95 0.41 25.02
CA ILE A 26 38.95 1.50 24.03
C ILE A 26 37.49 1.82 23.66
N SER A 27 37.13 3.10 23.67
CA SER A 27 35.82 3.54 23.17
C SER A 27 35.76 3.55 21.64
N TRP A 28 34.56 3.68 21.07
CA TRP A 28 34.41 3.85 19.63
C TRP A 28 35.18 5.07 19.10
N GLU A 29 35.09 6.20 19.80
CA GLU A 29 35.76 7.44 19.43
C GLU A 29 37.28 7.29 19.48
N GLN A 30 37.79 6.64 20.53
CA GLN A 30 39.23 6.39 20.68
C GLN A 30 39.74 5.45 19.59
N LEU A 31 38.94 4.45 19.16
CA LEU A 31 39.28 3.58 18.06
C LEU A 31 39.34 4.36 16.74
N VAL A 32 38.34 5.19 16.44
CA VAL A 32 38.30 6.02 15.24
C VAL A 32 39.48 7.01 15.20
N GLU A 33 39.78 7.67 16.33
CA GLU A 33 40.91 8.60 16.46
C GLU A 33 42.24 7.87 16.24
N ALA A 34 42.42 6.70 16.85
CA ALA A 34 43.63 5.89 16.67
C ALA A 34 43.83 5.43 15.23
N MET A 35 42.76 5.03 14.54
CA MET A 35 42.79 4.63 13.12
C MET A 35 43.16 5.81 12.22
N SER A 36 42.56 6.98 12.46
CA SER A 36 42.87 8.22 11.75
C SER A 36 44.32 8.67 11.97
N ALA A 37 44.79 8.70 13.22
CA ALA A 37 46.17 9.04 13.56
C ALA A 37 47.19 8.07 12.93
N SER A 38 46.78 6.81 12.76
CA SER A 38 47.56 5.77 12.07
C SER A 38 47.48 5.84 10.55
N ARG A 39 46.82 6.86 9.99
CA ARG A 39 46.59 7.07 8.54
C ARG A 39 45.92 5.88 7.86
N GLN A 40 45.04 5.18 8.58
CA GLN A 40 44.16 4.18 7.99
C GLN A 40 43.01 4.87 7.26
N ASP A 41 42.67 4.38 6.07
CA ASP A 41 41.51 4.88 5.34
C ASP A 41 40.22 4.45 6.05
N LEU A 42 39.36 5.42 6.34
CA LEU A 42 38.05 5.22 6.96
C LEU A 42 36.91 5.45 5.94
N SER A 43 37.24 5.48 4.65
CA SER A 43 36.29 5.47 3.55
C SER A 43 36.03 4.05 3.08
N ALA A 44 34.77 3.77 2.73
CA ALA A 44 34.37 2.52 2.12
C ALA A 44 33.35 2.79 1.01
N HIS A 45 33.41 1.97 -0.05
CA HIS A 45 32.44 2.01 -1.13
C HIS A 45 31.63 0.71 -1.13
N GLY A 46 30.31 0.82 -0.99
CA GLY A 46 29.37 -0.29 -1.10
C GLY A 46 28.66 -0.26 -2.46
N PHE A 47 28.52 -1.41 -3.10
CA PHE A 47 27.78 -1.56 -4.35
C PHE A 47 26.96 -2.85 -4.32
N TYR A 48 25.69 -2.77 -4.75
CA TYR A 48 24.81 -3.92 -4.90
C TYR A 48 24.09 -3.84 -6.24
N ALA A 49 24.07 -4.97 -6.95
CA ALA A 49 23.27 -5.17 -8.14
C ALA A 49 22.44 -6.44 -7.94
N THR A 50 21.12 -6.32 -8.01
CA THR A 50 20.19 -7.42 -7.78
C THR A 50 20.51 -8.59 -8.72
N PRO A 51 20.86 -9.78 -8.18
CA PRO A 51 21.28 -10.89 -9.00
C PRO A 51 20.08 -11.58 -9.67
N THR A 52 20.37 -12.36 -10.73
CA THR A 52 19.47 -13.39 -11.26
C THR A 52 18.14 -12.87 -11.85
N LEU A 53 18.14 -11.65 -12.39
CA LEU A 53 17.02 -11.11 -13.16
C LEU A 53 17.21 -11.43 -14.64
N GLU A 54 16.25 -12.15 -15.23
CA GLU A 54 16.25 -12.51 -16.66
C GLU A 54 14.82 -12.44 -17.18
N TYR A 55 14.55 -11.67 -18.23
CA TYR A 55 13.22 -11.61 -18.82
C TYR A 55 13.30 -11.33 -20.33
N ASP A 56 12.74 -12.24 -21.12
CA ASP A 56 12.58 -12.06 -22.56
C ASP A 56 11.24 -11.40 -22.87
N MET A 57 11.31 -10.13 -23.27
CA MET A 57 10.14 -9.32 -23.65
C MET A 57 9.39 -9.87 -24.88
N LYS A 58 10.02 -10.66 -25.75
CA LYS A 58 9.36 -11.20 -26.96
C LYS A 58 8.51 -12.42 -26.66
N THR A 59 8.96 -13.25 -25.73
CA THR A 59 8.27 -14.48 -25.34
C THR A 59 7.50 -14.33 -24.03
N GLU A 60 7.64 -13.19 -23.34
CA GLU A 60 7.06 -12.89 -22.03
C GLU A 60 7.43 -13.95 -20.99
N ARG A 61 8.69 -14.41 -21.03
CA ARG A 61 9.19 -15.50 -20.19
C ARG A 61 10.46 -15.09 -19.45
N GLY A 62 10.54 -15.55 -18.20
CA GLY A 62 11.71 -15.38 -17.35
C GLY A 62 11.33 -15.10 -15.90
N LYS A 63 12.31 -14.59 -15.14
CA LYS A 63 12.21 -14.12 -13.77
C LYS A 63 12.58 -12.62 -13.70
N PRO A 64 11.61 -11.71 -13.93
CA PRO A 64 11.86 -10.27 -13.91
C PRO A 64 11.97 -9.68 -12.49
N PHE A 65 11.52 -10.40 -11.46
CA PHE A 65 11.50 -9.94 -10.07
C PHE A 65 12.31 -10.88 -9.16
N ALA A 66 13.08 -10.30 -8.23
CA ALA A 66 13.88 -11.07 -7.27
C ALA A 66 12.99 -11.81 -6.25
N TYR A 67 11.95 -11.12 -5.77
CA TYR A 67 10.93 -11.60 -4.85
C TYR A 67 9.59 -10.93 -5.14
N HIS A 68 8.52 -11.42 -4.50
CA HIS A 68 7.19 -10.82 -4.57
C HIS A 68 6.73 -10.40 -3.17
N VAL A 69 5.91 -9.37 -3.13
CA VAL A 69 5.24 -8.85 -1.94
C VAL A 69 3.78 -9.26 -2.02
N TYR A 70 3.27 -9.83 -0.94
CA TYR A 70 1.90 -10.30 -0.84
C TYR A 70 1.11 -9.50 0.20
N GLY A 71 -0.20 -9.64 0.14
CA GLY A 71 -1.05 -9.09 1.17
C GLY A 71 -2.52 -9.22 0.83
N ALA A 72 -3.35 -8.98 1.83
CA ALA A 72 -4.79 -8.97 1.72
C ALA A 72 -5.37 -7.79 2.50
N ALA A 73 -6.47 -7.24 2.00
CA ALA A 73 -7.25 -6.24 2.73
C ALA A 73 -8.72 -6.66 2.76
N LEU A 74 -9.33 -6.50 3.92
CA LEU A 74 -10.76 -6.54 4.14
C LEU A 74 -11.22 -5.11 4.38
N ALA A 75 -12.21 -4.65 3.62
CA ALA A 75 -12.81 -3.34 3.81
C ALA A 75 -14.32 -3.48 4.07
N GLU A 76 -14.81 -2.72 5.03
CA GLU A 76 -16.24 -2.55 5.31
C GLU A 76 -16.67 -1.18 4.81
N ALA A 77 -17.80 -1.11 4.12
CA ALA A 77 -18.30 0.13 3.56
C ALA A 77 -19.81 0.25 3.66
N SER A 78 -20.27 1.48 3.87
CA SER A 78 -21.67 1.88 3.90
C SER A 78 -21.97 2.85 2.76
N ILE A 79 -23.20 2.82 2.25
CA ILE A 79 -23.67 3.76 1.24
C ILE A 79 -24.94 4.48 1.70
N ASP A 80 -25.04 5.77 1.38
CA ASP A 80 -26.30 6.51 1.45
C ASP A 80 -27.05 6.32 0.13
N VAL A 81 -28.09 5.49 0.15
CA VAL A 81 -28.86 5.16 -1.05
C VAL A 81 -29.66 6.34 -1.64
N LEU A 82 -29.85 7.43 -0.88
CA LEU A 82 -30.54 8.63 -1.35
C LEU A 82 -29.55 9.63 -1.97
N ARG A 83 -28.35 9.75 -1.41
CA ARG A 83 -27.32 10.71 -1.87
C ARG A 83 -26.29 10.10 -2.81
N GLY A 84 -26.19 8.78 -2.86
CA GLY A 84 -25.15 8.05 -3.57
C GLY A 84 -23.76 8.23 -2.97
N THR A 85 -23.62 8.77 -1.77
CA THR A 85 -22.32 8.88 -1.09
C THR A 85 -21.94 7.55 -0.43
N CYS A 86 -20.64 7.30 -0.26
CA CYS A 86 -20.15 6.14 0.47
C CYS A 86 -19.22 6.55 1.62
N THR A 87 -19.07 5.65 2.58
CA THR A 87 -18.13 5.74 3.70
C THR A 87 -17.41 4.40 3.81
N ILE A 88 -16.09 4.43 3.96
CA ILE A 88 -15.32 3.25 4.33
C ILE A 88 -15.27 3.23 5.85
N ASP A 89 -15.90 2.22 6.45
CA ASP A 89 -16.13 2.16 7.90
C ASP A 89 -14.91 1.61 8.63
N ARG A 90 -14.25 0.61 8.04
CA ARG A 90 -13.05 -0.04 8.58
C ARG A 90 -12.24 -0.71 7.48
N VAL A 91 -10.93 -0.77 7.65
CA VAL A 91 -10.04 -1.56 6.80
C VAL A 91 -9.08 -2.38 7.68
N THR A 92 -8.98 -3.68 7.40
CA THR A 92 -8.00 -4.58 8.04
C THR A 92 -7.07 -5.13 6.98
N ILE A 93 -5.77 -5.00 7.19
CA ILE A 93 -4.71 -5.34 6.24
C ILE A 93 -3.79 -6.38 6.85
N VAL A 94 -3.47 -7.41 6.09
CA VAL A 94 -2.32 -8.28 6.32
C VAL A 94 -1.30 -7.99 5.21
N HIS A 95 -0.09 -7.58 5.57
CA HIS A 95 0.97 -7.23 4.62
C HIS A 95 2.23 -8.09 4.82
N ASP A 96 2.77 -8.62 3.73
CA ASP A 96 4.03 -9.35 3.73
C ASP A 96 5.21 -8.38 3.61
N ILE A 97 5.79 -8.02 4.76
CA ILE A 97 6.92 -7.10 4.84
C ILE A 97 8.27 -7.83 4.93
N GLY A 98 8.27 -9.18 4.91
CA GLY A 98 9.41 -9.96 5.36
C GLY A 98 9.76 -9.62 6.81
N GLU A 99 11.02 -9.31 7.07
CA GLU A 99 11.48 -8.73 8.33
C GLU A 99 11.56 -7.20 8.21
N SER A 100 10.64 -6.50 8.88
CA SER A 100 10.57 -5.03 8.87
C SER A 100 11.86 -4.41 9.43
N ILE A 101 12.38 -3.40 8.71
CA ILE A 101 13.53 -2.60 9.16
C ILE A 101 13.06 -1.56 10.19
N ASP A 102 11.95 -0.87 9.90
CA ASP A 102 11.30 0.08 10.79
C ASP A 102 9.78 -0.01 10.63
N GLN A 103 9.14 -0.63 11.61
CA GLN A 103 7.70 -0.87 11.58
C GLN A 103 6.89 0.42 11.54
N SER A 104 7.38 1.52 12.11
CA SER A 104 6.66 2.80 12.13
C SER A 104 6.60 3.42 10.74
N VAL A 105 7.70 3.32 9.98
CA VAL A 105 7.78 3.77 8.59
C VAL A 105 6.92 2.88 7.70
N ASP A 106 6.99 1.56 7.89
CA ASP A 106 6.23 0.59 7.10
C ASP A 106 4.72 0.76 7.31
N ILE A 107 4.27 0.96 8.55
CA ILE A 107 2.86 1.28 8.87
C ILE A 107 2.44 2.58 8.17
N GLY A 108 3.22 3.65 8.29
CA GLY A 108 2.90 4.93 7.65
C GLY A 108 2.85 4.85 6.12
N GLN A 109 3.71 4.00 5.51
CA GLN A 109 3.65 3.71 4.07
C GLN A 109 2.36 2.99 3.69
N ILE A 110 1.97 1.95 4.45
CA ILE A 110 0.73 1.21 4.21
C ILE A 110 -0.50 2.11 4.36
N GLU A 111 -0.55 2.95 5.39
CA GLU A 111 -1.65 3.91 5.61
C GLU A 111 -1.74 4.95 4.49
N GLY A 112 -0.61 5.55 4.11
CA GLY A 112 -0.56 6.54 3.04
C GLY A 112 -0.94 5.95 1.68
N ALA A 113 -0.45 4.75 1.38
CA ALA A 113 -0.79 4.04 0.15
C ALA A 113 -2.25 3.53 0.16
N LEU A 114 -2.81 3.13 1.30
CA LEU A 114 -4.24 2.85 1.44
C LEU A 114 -5.05 4.11 1.11
N ALA A 115 -4.68 5.27 1.67
CA ALA A 115 -5.34 6.53 1.36
C ALA A 115 -5.31 6.79 -0.15
N GLN A 116 -4.14 6.75 -0.77
CA GLN A 116 -3.96 6.97 -2.20
C GLN A 116 -4.77 5.95 -3.04
N GLY A 117 -4.79 4.68 -2.65
CA GLY A 117 -5.56 3.64 -3.33
C GLY A 117 -7.07 3.87 -3.22
N LEU A 118 -7.57 4.27 -2.06
CA LEU A 118 -8.98 4.62 -1.87
C LEU A 118 -9.35 5.87 -2.68
N GLY A 119 -8.46 6.86 -2.71
CA GLY A 119 -8.59 8.06 -3.54
C GLY A 119 -8.76 7.70 -5.02
N TRP A 120 -7.80 6.95 -5.56
CA TRP A 120 -7.85 6.42 -6.93
C TRP A 120 -9.17 5.69 -7.24
N ALA A 121 -9.67 4.89 -6.30
CA ALA A 121 -10.81 4.02 -6.55
C ALA A 121 -12.18 4.66 -6.31
N LEU A 122 -12.27 5.73 -5.51
CA LEU A 122 -13.55 6.25 -5.01
C LEU A 122 -13.71 7.78 -5.15
N LEU A 123 -12.63 8.53 -5.37
CA LEU A 123 -12.67 10.00 -5.36
C LEU A 123 -12.07 10.66 -6.61
N GLU A 124 -10.92 10.19 -7.06
CA GLU A 124 -10.02 10.89 -7.96
C GLU A 124 -10.48 10.79 -9.43
N ASP A 125 -11.38 11.69 -9.83
CA ASP A 125 -11.99 11.72 -11.17
C ASP A 125 -11.31 12.75 -12.10
N LEU A 126 -10.55 12.26 -13.08
CA LEU A 126 -9.91 13.07 -14.12
C LEU A 126 -10.90 13.39 -15.24
N ARG A 127 -11.32 14.65 -15.32
CA ARG A 127 -12.25 15.13 -16.37
C ARG A 127 -11.53 16.01 -17.37
N PHE A 128 -11.95 15.89 -18.63
CA PHE A 128 -11.43 16.67 -19.75
C PHE A 128 -12.58 17.29 -20.55
N GLU A 129 -12.36 18.48 -21.08
CA GLU A 129 -13.22 19.09 -22.09
C GLU A 129 -13.13 18.32 -23.43
N PRO A 130 -14.10 18.45 -24.35
CA PRO A 130 -14.05 17.81 -25.67
C PRO A 130 -12.82 18.17 -26.52
N ASN A 131 -12.16 19.30 -26.22
CA ASN A 131 -10.93 19.75 -26.87
C ASN A 131 -9.65 19.15 -26.24
N GLY A 132 -9.77 18.32 -25.20
CA GLY A 132 -8.65 17.71 -24.47
C GLY A 132 -8.09 18.52 -23.30
N LYS A 133 -8.66 19.68 -22.96
CA LYS A 133 -8.21 20.47 -21.81
C LYS A 133 -8.65 19.81 -20.49
N PRO A 134 -7.76 19.64 -19.48
CA PRO A 134 -8.16 19.13 -18.17
C PRO A 134 -9.09 20.11 -17.44
N ILE A 135 -10.16 19.58 -16.86
CA ILE A 135 -11.10 20.29 -15.98
C ILE A 135 -10.69 20.07 -14.50
N SER A 136 -10.22 18.87 -14.19
CA SER A 136 -9.73 18.49 -12.85
C SER A 136 -8.26 18.89 -12.67
N ASP A 137 -7.93 20.18 -12.88
CA ASP A 137 -6.54 20.70 -12.90
C ASP A 137 -6.09 21.39 -11.59
N THR A 138 -6.92 21.38 -10.55
CA THR A 138 -6.60 21.94 -9.22
C THR A 138 -7.09 21.00 -8.11
N LEU A 139 -6.60 21.13 -6.88
CA LEU A 139 -7.14 20.39 -5.71
C LEU A 139 -8.60 20.76 -5.37
N SER A 140 -9.11 21.86 -5.94
CA SER A 140 -10.52 22.22 -5.81
C SER A 140 -11.42 21.42 -6.75
N THR A 141 -10.89 20.97 -7.90
CA THR A 141 -11.60 20.24 -8.95
C THR A 141 -11.20 18.76 -9.06
N TYR A 142 -10.04 18.39 -8.51
CA TYR A 142 -9.54 17.03 -8.32
C TYR A 142 -9.52 16.71 -6.83
N LYS A 143 -10.38 15.79 -6.39
CA LYS A 143 -10.56 15.47 -4.97
C LYS A 143 -9.68 14.31 -4.57
N VAL A 144 -8.67 14.61 -3.75
CA VAL A 144 -7.88 13.62 -3.03
C VAL A 144 -8.56 13.29 -1.69
N PRO A 145 -8.28 12.11 -1.10
CA PRO A 145 -8.68 11.77 0.26
C PRO A 145 -8.30 12.86 1.26
N ASP A 146 -9.25 13.27 2.09
CA ASP A 146 -9.00 14.04 3.29
C ASP A 146 -9.15 13.16 4.54
N ILE A 147 -8.90 13.73 5.71
CA ILE A 147 -9.01 13.00 6.98
C ILE A 147 -10.44 12.52 7.27
N GLY A 148 -11.46 13.19 6.74
CA GLY A 148 -12.86 12.80 6.91
C GLY A 148 -13.28 11.67 5.97
N PHE A 149 -12.55 11.46 4.88
CA PHE A 149 -12.75 10.35 3.97
C PHE A 149 -12.09 9.05 4.44
N MET A 150 -10.99 9.15 5.19
CA MET A 150 -10.27 7.97 5.69
C MET A 150 -11.10 7.22 6.74
N PRO A 151 -11.05 5.88 6.74
CA PRO A 151 -11.73 5.07 7.75
C PRO A 151 -11.20 5.38 9.15
N PRO A 152 -12.08 5.46 10.18
CA PRO A 152 -11.66 5.68 11.55
C PRO A 152 -10.91 4.48 12.17
N GLY A 153 -11.04 3.29 11.57
CA GLY A 153 -10.34 2.07 11.98
C GLY A 153 -9.50 1.49 10.84
N ILE A 154 -8.18 1.54 10.98
CA ILE A 154 -7.21 0.88 10.11
C ILE A 154 -6.39 -0.07 10.98
N ASP A 155 -6.56 -1.38 10.77
CA ASP A 155 -5.79 -2.41 11.46
C ASP A 155 -4.78 -3.00 10.49
N ILE A 156 -3.49 -2.98 10.84
CA ILE A 156 -2.41 -3.50 10.00
C ILE A 156 -1.68 -4.59 10.78
N GLU A 157 -1.62 -5.77 10.20
CA GLU A 157 -0.85 -6.91 10.68
C GLU A 157 0.23 -7.29 9.66
N PHE A 158 1.43 -7.61 10.14
CA PHE A 158 2.50 -8.13 9.29
C PHE A 158 2.45 -9.65 9.24
N LEU A 159 2.58 -10.21 8.03
CA LEU A 159 2.63 -11.65 7.82
C LEU A 159 3.94 -12.21 8.42
N PRO A 160 3.88 -13.09 9.43
CA PRO A 160 5.09 -13.57 10.11
C PRO A 160 5.80 -14.68 9.33
N GLY A 161 7.11 -14.81 9.56
CA GLY A 161 7.89 -15.98 9.13
C GLY A 161 8.14 -16.08 7.62
N ILE A 162 8.32 -14.93 6.96
CA ILE A 162 8.59 -14.87 5.53
C ILE A 162 10.05 -14.46 5.30
N ASP A 163 10.86 -15.41 4.84
CA ASP A 163 12.25 -15.15 4.48
C ASP A 163 12.34 -14.41 3.14
N ASN A 164 13.25 -13.43 3.07
CA ASN A 164 13.66 -12.80 1.82
C ASN A 164 15.19 -12.68 1.73
N PRO A 165 15.90 -13.76 1.35
CA PRO A 165 17.37 -13.76 1.32
C PRO A 165 17.96 -12.84 0.24
N PHE A 166 17.13 -12.21 -0.61
CA PHE A 166 17.55 -11.31 -1.68
C PHE A 166 17.62 -9.84 -1.26
N ALA A 167 17.15 -9.49 -0.05
CA ALA A 167 17.12 -8.13 0.45
C ALA A 167 17.85 -7.99 1.79
N PRO A 168 18.35 -6.79 2.14
CA PRO A 168 18.95 -6.54 3.44
C PRO A 168 18.00 -6.92 4.58
N TYR A 169 18.53 -7.60 5.59
CA TYR A 169 17.80 -7.99 6.80
C TYR A 169 16.49 -8.73 6.52
N ASN A 170 16.42 -9.57 5.47
CA ASN A 170 15.20 -10.27 5.04
C ASN A 170 13.96 -9.37 4.82
N SER A 171 14.16 -8.07 4.61
CA SER A 171 13.07 -7.10 4.40
C SER A 171 12.41 -7.25 3.04
N LYS A 172 11.22 -6.67 2.87
CA LYS A 172 10.56 -6.52 1.58
C LYS A 172 10.13 -5.09 1.32
N ALA A 173 10.03 -4.72 0.05
CA ALA A 173 9.60 -3.40 -0.37
C ALA A 173 8.13 -3.12 0.01
N VAL A 174 7.87 -1.94 0.58
CA VAL A 174 6.52 -1.51 1.02
C VAL A 174 5.96 -0.32 0.26
N GLY A 175 6.75 0.35 -0.59
CA GLY A 175 6.32 1.64 -1.17
C GLY A 175 5.10 1.55 -2.09
N GLU A 176 5.14 0.68 -3.09
CA GLU A 176 4.07 0.53 -4.08
C GLU A 176 3.02 -0.54 -3.76
N PRO A 177 3.38 -1.72 -3.21
CA PRO A 177 2.43 -2.83 -3.05
C PRO A 177 1.14 -2.49 -2.27
N PRO A 178 1.17 -1.71 -1.17
CA PRO A 178 -0.04 -1.43 -0.40
C PRO A 178 -1.07 -0.53 -1.10
N LEU A 179 -0.71 0.17 -2.19
CA LEU A 179 -1.66 0.99 -2.95
C LEU A 179 -2.84 0.14 -3.47
N GLN A 180 -2.59 -1.14 -3.72
CA GLN A 180 -3.61 -2.08 -4.21
C GLN A 180 -4.73 -2.33 -3.19
N TYR A 181 -4.53 -2.03 -1.90
CA TYR A 181 -5.57 -2.18 -0.87
C TYR A 181 -6.76 -1.25 -1.07
N GLY A 182 -6.60 -0.15 -1.82
CA GLY A 182 -7.71 0.67 -2.27
C GLY A 182 -8.80 -0.10 -3.04
N ARG A 183 -8.42 -1.19 -3.72
CA ARG A 183 -9.37 -2.08 -4.40
C ARG A 183 -10.34 -2.75 -3.42
N ALA A 184 -9.92 -3.02 -2.18
CA ALA A 184 -10.82 -3.57 -1.18
C ALA A 184 -11.96 -2.59 -0.88
N GLY A 185 -11.65 -1.30 -0.72
CA GLY A 185 -12.67 -0.25 -0.55
C GLY A 185 -13.62 -0.16 -1.75
N TYR A 186 -13.09 -0.21 -2.97
CA TYR A 186 -13.90 -0.28 -4.19
C TYR A 186 -14.89 -1.44 -4.17
N PHE A 187 -14.42 -2.66 -3.93
CA PHE A 187 -15.29 -3.83 -3.90
C PHE A 187 -16.27 -3.81 -2.73
N ALA A 188 -15.88 -3.28 -1.57
CA ALA A 188 -16.80 -3.11 -0.44
C ALA A 188 -17.97 -2.18 -0.80
N VAL A 189 -17.72 -1.07 -1.49
CA VAL A 189 -18.77 -0.16 -1.96
C VAL A 189 -19.67 -0.85 -2.99
N LEU A 190 -19.10 -1.62 -3.92
CA LEU A 190 -19.90 -2.40 -4.87
C LEU A 190 -20.77 -3.45 -4.18
N GLU A 191 -20.25 -4.11 -3.17
CA GLU A 191 -20.98 -5.08 -2.35
C GLU A 191 -22.12 -4.41 -1.57
N ALA A 192 -21.90 -3.20 -1.04
CA ALA A 192 -22.95 -2.40 -0.42
C ALA A 192 -24.05 -1.99 -1.42
N ILE A 193 -23.68 -1.62 -2.64
CA ILE A 193 -24.64 -1.37 -3.74
C ILE A 193 -25.42 -2.64 -4.06
N ARG A 194 -24.74 -3.78 -4.19
CA ARG A 194 -25.38 -5.08 -4.44
C ARG A 194 -26.33 -5.47 -3.30
N ALA A 195 -25.97 -5.22 -2.06
CA ALA A 195 -26.83 -5.47 -0.91
C ALA A 195 -28.10 -4.59 -0.95
N ALA A 196 -27.99 -3.35 -1.42
CA ALA A 196 -29.13 -2.44 -1.57
C ALA A 196 -30.04 -2.75 -2.77
N THR A 197 -29.48 -3.27 -3.88
CA THR A 197 -30.21 -3.49 -5.15
C THR A 197 -30.58 -4.94 -5.43
N GLY A 198 -29.84 -5.90 -4.85
CA GLY A 198 -29.99 -7.33 -5.09
C GLY A 198 -29.44 -7.83 -6.43
N LYS A 199 -28.66 -7.03 -7.17
CA LYS A 199 -28.13 -7.41 -8.48
C LYS A 199 -26.61 -7.28 -8.60
N ALA A 200 -26.03 -8.20 -9.37
CA ALA A 200 -24.64 -8.13 -9.78
C ALA A 200 -24.43 -7.03 -10.83
N LEU A 201 -23.27 -6.39 -10.81
CA LEU A 201 -22.89 -5.39 -11.78
C LEU A 201 -22.41 -6.04 -13.08
N GLU A 202 -22.76 -5.42 -14.19
CA GLU A 202 -22.33 -5.86 -15.53
C GLU A 202 -21.01 -5.21 -15.97
N TYR A 203 -20.63 -4.09 -15.35
CA TYR A 203 -19.44 -3.32 -15.70
C TYR A 203 -18.81 -2.64 -14.48
N TYR A 204 -17.47 -2.56 -14.48
CA TYR A 204 -16.67 -1.92 -13.44
C TYR A 204 -16.12 -0.59 -13.95
N ASP A 205 -16.47 0.50 -13.27
CA ASP A 205 -16.05 1.87 -13.60
C ASP A 205 -15.43 2.54 -12.37
N LEU A 206 -14.14 2.89 -12.44
CA LEU A 206 -13.44 3.65 -11.41
C LEU A 206 -13.29 5.12 -11.83
N PRO A 207 -13.25 6.07 -10.90
CA PRO A 207 -13.60 5.92 -9.47
C PRO A 207 -15.11 5.81 -9.25
N LEU A 208 -15.58 5.21 -8.14
CA LEU A 208 -17.01 5.21 -7.74
C LEU A 208 -17.41 6.49 -7.02
N ILE A 209 -17.38 7.60 -7.76
CA ILE A 209 -17.88 8.89 -7.26
C ILE A 209 -19.41 8.85 -7.04
N PRO A 210 -19.97 9.77 -6.22
CA PRO A 210 -21.39 9.75 -5.89
C PRO A 210 -22.35 9.74 -7.08
N GLU A 211 -22.00 10.41 -8.19
CA GLU A 211 -22.81 10.39 -9.41
C GLU A 211 -22.90 8.99 -10.03
N LYS A 212 -21.78 8.24 -10.03
CA LYS A 212 -21.75 6.86 -10.56
C LYS A 212 -22.48 5.90 -9.62
N ILE A 213 -22.30 6.03 -8.30
CA ILE A 213 -23.06 5.25 -7.31
C ILE A 213 -24.57 5.52 -7.49
N THR A 214 -24.98 6.79 -7.57
CA THR A 214 -26.39 7.17 -7.79
C THR A 214 -26.93 6.58 -9.08
N LYS A 215 -26.16 6.61 -10.18
CA LYS A 215 -26.56 6.00 -11.44
C LYS A 215 -26.83 4.50 -11.30
N LEU A 216 -25.96 3.79 -10.58
CA LEU A 216 -26.14 2.37 -10.28
C LEU A 216 -27.38 2.10 -9.41
N LEU A 217 -27.71 3.01 -8.49
CA LEU A 217 -28.91 2.92 -7.64
C LEU A 217 -30.21 3.32 -8.38
N VAL A 218 -30.15 4.24 -9.35
CA VAL A 218 -31.34 4.83 -10.02
C VAL A 218 -31.75 4.06 -11.29
N LEU A 219 -30.80 3.51 -12.06
CA LEU A 219 -31.10 2.61 -13.18
C LEU A 219 -32.04 1.44 -12.76
N GLU A 220 -32.08 1.16 -11.46
CA GLU A 220 -32.96 0.19 -10.80
C GLU A 220 -34.38 0.72 -10.53
N GLN A 221 -34.54 1.99 -10.11
CA GLN A 221 -35.86 2.53 -9.73
C GLN A 221 -36.82 2.61 -10.92
N ASP A 222 -36.34 2.96 -12.11
CA ASP A 222 -37.17 3.02 -13.32
C ASP A 222 -37.57 1.64 -13.84
N ASN A 223 -36.71 0.63 -13.68
CA ASN A 223 -37.03 -0.75 -14.04
C ASN A 223 -38.06 -1.38 -13.07
N ASN A 224 -37.94 -1.13 -11.76
CA ASN A 224 -38.92 -1.58 -10.78
C ASN A 224 -40.27 -0.86 -10.90
N LYS A 225 -40.28 0.44 -11.21
CA LYS A 225 -41.52 1.20 -11.51
C LYS A 225 -42.21 0.68 -12.78
N ARG A 226 -41.45 0.36 -13.85
CA ARG A 226 -41.99 -0.25 -15.07
C ARG A 226 -42.57 -1.65 -14.83
N ALA A 227 -41.88 -2.50 -14.07
CA ALA A 227 -42.38 -3.83 -13.72
C ALA A 227 -43.67 -3.77 -12.89
N THR A 228 -43.75 -2.82 -11.95
CA THR A 228 -44.93 -2.61 -11.11
C THR A 228 -46.10 -2.02 -11.90
N ALA A 229 -45.86 -1.05 -12.77
CA ALA A 229 -46.88 -0.47 -13.65
C ALA A 229 -47.45 -1.50 -14.65
N ASN A 230 -46.62 -2.39 -15.19
CA ASN A 230 -47.07 -3.47 -16.07
C ASN A 230 -47.91 -4.53 -15.34
N ARG A 231 -47.63 -4.81 -14.06
CA ARG A 231 -48.47 -5.71 -13.22
C ARG A 231 -49.83 -5.10 -12.86
N ILE A 232 -49.91 -3.78 -12.74
CA ILE A 232 -51.18 -3.09 -12.47
C ILE A 232 -52.05 -3.06 -13.75
N ARG A 233 -51.45 -2.85 -14.93
CA ARG A 233 -52.18 -2.85 -16.22
C ARG A 233 -52.67 -4.21 -16.69
N THR A 234 -52.09 -5.31 -16.22
CA THR A 234 -52.53 -6.68 -16.56
C THR A 234 -53.60 -7.22 -15.61
N LYS A 235 -53.94 -6.49 -14.56
CA LYS A 235 -55.00 -6.81 -13.59
C LYS A 235 -56.23 -5.88 -13.68
N ALA A 236 -56.26 -4.97 -14.64
CA ALA A 236 -57.42 -4.15 -15.01
C ALA A 236 -57.94 -4.61 -16.37
#